data_AF-A0A2E0URV9-F1
#
_entry.id   AF-A0A2E0URV9-F1
#
_cell.length_a   1.000
_cell.length_b   1.000
_cell.length_c   1.000
_cell.angle_alpha   90.00
_cell.angle_beta   90.00
_cell.angle_gamma   90.00
#
_symmetry.space_group_name_H-M   'P 1'
#
loop_
_entity.id
_entity.type
_entity.pdbx_description
1 polymer ?
#
loop_
_entity_poly.entity_id
_entity_poly.type
_entity_poly.pdbx_seq_one_letter_code
_entity_poly.pdbx_strand_id
1 'polypeptide(L)'
;MLDKVLIVSANGMFRAGIISLLKTRQDANQLEIIQADSMPETLRLLNEWQPELIILDHDDQKIQKEEFLNYFVRSQFTVKVLLISLLSNGSVVVYDRRSLLPEEVTEYLQLPLSAEKLPDYSEKENKVVEEKK
;
A
#
# COMPACT_ATOMS: atom_id res chain seq x y z
N MET A 1 12.08 -15.53 -2.71
CA MET A 1 12.18 -14.29 -3.53
C MET A 1 12.23 -13.14 -2.53
N LEU A 2 12.89 -12.03 -2.82
CA LEU A 2 12.83 -10.86 -1.91
C LEU A 2 11.55 -10.08 -2.20
N ASP A 3 10.89 -9.62 -1.15
CA ASP A 3 9.69 -8.79 -1.26
C ASP A 3 10.12 -7.40 -1.72
N LYS A 4 9.56 -6.96 -2.85
CA LYS A 4 9.94 -5.72 -3.52
C LYS A 4 9.17 -4.53 -2.97
N VAL A 5 9.86 -3.64 -2.26
CA VAL A 5 9.28 -2.44 -1.66
C VAL A 5 9.76 -1.19 -2.39
N LEU A 6 8.82 -0.41 -2.93
CA LEU A 6 9.06 0.90 -3.51
C LEU A 6 8.64 2.00 -2.53
N ILE A 7 9.56 2.90 -2.18
CA ILE A 7 9.27 4.08 -1.35
C ILE A 7 9.28 5.32 -2.23
N VAL A 8 8.19 6.08 -2.22
CA VAL A 8 7.98 7.21 -3.12
C VAL A 8 7.73 8.50 -2.33
N SER A 9 8.66 9.44 -2.44
CA SER A 9 8.57 10.78 -1.85
C SER A 9 9.72 11.62 -2.40
N ALA A 10 9.49 12.89 -2.74
CA ALA A 10 10.56 13.86 -2.95
C ALA A 10 11.23 14.27 -1.62
N ASN A 11 10.58 14.04 -0.47
CA ASN A 11 11.16 14.27 0.86
C ASN A 11 12.13 13.15 1.28
N GLY A 12 13.44 13.44 1.22
CA GLY A 12 14.47 12.48 1.62
C GLY A 12 14.40 12.02 3.08
N MET A 13 13.93 12.87 4.00
CA MET A 13 13.77 12.50 5.42
C MET A 13 12.64 11.49 5.62
N PHE A 14 11.53 11.66 4.88
CA PHE A 14 10.44 10.69 4.86
C PHE A 14 10.98 9.32 4.41
N ARG A 15 11.67 9.27 3.26
CA ARG A 15 12.22 8.01 2.74
C ARG A 15 13.19 7.35 3.73
N ALA A 16 14.09 8.13 4.34
CA ALA A 16 15.04 7.64 5.33
C ALA A 16 14.34 7.11 6.61
N GLY A 17 13.26 7.76 7.03
CA GLY A 17 12.42 7.33 8.16
C GLY A 17 11.77 5.97 7.88
N ILE A 18 11.12 5.81 6.73
CA ILE A 18 10.52 4.53 6.33
C ILE A 18 11.57 3.42 6.21
N ILE A 19 12.73 3.69 5.61
CA ILE A 19 13.82 2.71 5.51
C ILE A 19 14.27 2.27 6.91
N SER A 20 14.42 3.21 7.84
CA SER A 20 14.80 2.90 9.22
C SER A 20 13.78 1.98 9.88
N LEU A 21 12.48 2.22 9.69
CA LEU A 21 11.42 1.35 10.20
C LEU A 21 11.45 -0.04 9.57
N LEU A 22 11.59 -0.14 8.25
CA LEU A 22 11.64 -1.43 7.55
C LEU A 22 12.83 -2.28 8.00
N LYS A 23 13.97 -1.65 8.30
CA LYS A 23 15.16 -2.34 8.82
C LYS A 23 14.99 -2.94 10.21
N THR A 24 13.99 -2.52 10.99
CA THR A 24 13.72 -3.08 12.33
C THR A 24 12.89 -4.36 12.31
N ARG A 25 12.35 -4.74 11.14
CA ARG A 25 11.52 -5.94 11.01
C ARG A 25 12.38 -7.21 11.11
N GLN A 26 11.77 -8.29 11.57
CA GLN A 26 12.44 -9.60 11.66
C GLN A 26 12.84 -10.17 10.29
N ASP A 27 12.09 -9.80 9.25
CA ASP A 27 12.27 -10.22 7.85
C ASP A 27 13.00 -9.16 7.01
N ALA A 28 13.67 -8.18 7.62
CA ALA A 28 14.29 -7.06 6.89
C ALA A 28 15.32 -7.51 5.82
N ASN A 29 15.98 -8.65 6.03
CA ASN A 29 16.91 -9.25 5.05
C ASN A 29 16.22 -9.87 3.83
N GLN A 30 14.89 -10.00 3.86
CA GLN A 30 14.06 -10.50 2.76
C GLN A 30 13.48 -9.35 1.93
N LEU A 31 13.78 -8.09 2.24
CA LEU A 31 13.26 -6.93 1.52
C LEU A 31 14.26 -6.41 0.49
N GLU A 32 13.81 -6.21 -0.74
CA GLU A 32 14.51 -5.40 -1.74
C GLU A 32 13.86 -4.02 -1.77
N ILE A 33 14.58 -2.98 -1.35
CA ILE A 33 14.02 -1.63 -1.19
C ILE A 33 14.59 -0.69 -2.25
N ILE A 34 13.71 -0.12 -3.09
CA ILE A 34 14.04 0.95 -4.04
C ILE A 34 13.31 2.23 -3.61
N GLN A 35 13.95 3.37 -3.89
CA GLN A 35 13.38 4.70 -3.67
C GLN A 35 13.10 5.38 -5.00
N ALA A 36 12.01 6.14 -5.08
CA ALA A 36 11.75 7.09 -6.15
C ALA A 36 11.43 8.46 -5.55
N ASP A 37 11.88 9.52 -6.21
CA ASP A 37 11.63 10.91 -5.77
C ASP A 37 10.74 11.71 -6.74
N SER A 38 10.24 11.04 -7.78
CA SER A 38 9.41 11.65 -8.82
C SER A 38 8.35 10.68 -9.37
N MET A 39 7.28 11.24 -9.93
CA MET A 39 6.21 10.45 -10.57
C MET A 39 6.70 9.65 -11.79
N PRO A 40 7.48 10.21 -12.74
CA PRO A 40 7.95 9.45 -13.89
C PRO A 40 8.78 8.22 -13.51
N GLU A 41 9.66 8.37 -12.51
CA GLU A 41 10.44 7.25 -12.01
C GLU A 41 9.56 6.20 -11.31
N THR A 42 8.58 6.66 -10.52
CA THR A 42 7.60 5.78 -9.86
C THR A 42 6.86 4.92 -10.86
N LEU A 43 6.34 5.53 -11.94
CA LEU A 43 5.62 4.81 -12.99
C LEU A 43 6.55 3.86 -13.76
N ARG A 44 7.80 4.25 -14.02
CA ARG A 44 8.79 3.36 -14.64
C ARG A 44 9.04 2.12 -13.79
N LEU A 45 9.31 2.29 -12.49
CA LEU A 45 9.58 1.20 -11.56
C LEU A 45 8.36 0.29 -11.37
N LEU A 46 7.17 0.86 -11.34
CA LEU A 46 5.91 0.12 -11.36
C LEU A 46 5.83 -0.88 -12.52
N ASN A 47 6.19 -0.44 -13.73
CA ASN A 47 6.10 -1.27 -14.93
C ASN A 47 7.26 -2.25 -15.07
N GLU A 48 8.49 -1.80 -14.81
CA GLU A 48 9.71 -2.58 -15.09
C GLU A 48 10.12 -3.49 -13.94
N TRP A 49 10.02 -3.01 -12.69
CA TRP A 49 10.50 -3.74 -11.51
C TRP A 49 9.37 -4.48 -10.79
N GLN A 50 8.13 -4.05 -10.98
CA GLN A 50 6.91 -4.66 -10.43
C GLN A 50 7.00 -4.85 -8.91
N PRO A 51 6.96 -3.75 -8.13
CA PRO A 51 6.95 -3.82 -6.68
C PRO A 51 5.72 -4.57 -6.16
N GLU A 52 5.86 -5.18 -4.99
CA GLU A 52 4.78 -5.85 -4.26
C GLU A 52 4.14 -4.93 -3.22
N LEU A 53 4.91 -3.94 -2.75
CA LEU A 53 4.47 -2.88 -1.86
C LEU A 53 4.98 -1.52 -2.35
N ILE A 54 4.09 -0.53 -2.40
CA ILE A 54 4.41 0.88 -2.61
C ILE A 54 4.04 1.67 -1.36
N ILE A 55 4.99 2.43 -0.84
CA ILE A 55 4.79 3.37 0.26
C ILE A 55 4.90 4.78 -0.32
N LEU A 56 3.78 5.49 -0.41
CA LEU A 56 3.68 6.82 -0.99
C LEU A 56 3.48 7.87 0.11
N ASP A 57 4.33 8.89 0.12
CA ASP A 57 4.15 10.07 0.96
C ASP A 57 2.92 10.86 0.50
N HIS A 58 1.87 10.87 1.32
CA HIS A 58 0.60 11.51 1.00
C HIS A 58 0.68 13.05 1.06
N ASP A 59 1.60 13.58 1.86
CA ASP A 59 1.70 15.02 2.15
C ASP A 59 2.65 15.72 1.15
N ASP A 60 3.44 14.96 0.42
CA ASP A 60 4.35 15.45 -0.61
C ASP A 60 3.60 16.02 -1.81
N GLN A 61 3.67 17.34 -1.97
CA GLN A 61 3.03 18.07 -3.08
C GLN A 61 3.79 17.94 -4.41
N LYS A 62 5.03 17.46 -4.42
CA LYS A 62 5.83 17.26 -5.65
C LYS A 62 5.52 15.92 -6.30
N ILE A 63 5.07 14.96 -5.52
CA ILE A 63 4.53 13.69 -6.01
C ILE A 63 3.06 13.93 -6.38
N GLN A 64 2.74 13.88 -7.66
CA GLN A 64 1.38 14.07 -8.17
C GLN A 64 0.48 12.89 -7.79
N LYS A 65 0.07 12.78 -6.52
CA LYS A 65 -0.66 11.62 -5.97
C LYS A 65 -1.96 11.30 -6.70
N GLU A 66 -2.66 12.31 -7.19
CA GLU A 66 -3.89 12.14 -7.97
C GLU A 66 -3.61 11.44 -9.30
N GLU A 67 -2.50 11.81 -9.95
CA GLU A 67 -2.02 11.13 -11.16
C GLU A 67 -1.68 9.66 -10.87
N PHE A 68 -0.95 9.40 -9.78
CA PHE A 68 -0.63 8.05 -9.34
C PHE A 68 -1.89 7.23 -9.08
N LEU A 69 -2.83 7.74 -8.29
CA LEU A 69 -4.07 7.02 -7.94
C LEU A 69 -4.93 6.76 -9.17
N ASN A 70 -5.06 7.74 -10.07
CA ASN A 70 -5.80 7.57 -11.32
C ASN A 70 -5.16 6.50 -12.22
N TYR A 71 -3.83 6.53 -12.36
CA TYR A 71 -3.09 5.51 -13.11
C TYR A 71 -3.25 4.14 -12.47
N PHE A 72 -3.09 4.07 -11.15
CA PHE A 72 -3.15 2.85 -10.38
C PHE A 72 -4.53 2.20 -10.41
N VAL A 73 -5.62 2.95 -10.21
CA VAL A 73 -7.00 2.44 -10.26
C VAL A 73 -7.36 1.89 -11.64
N ARG A 74 -6.83 2.49 -12.71
CA ARG A 74 -7.06 2.05 -14.09
C ARG A 74 -6.19 0.86 -14.49
N SER A 75 -5.10 0.63 -13.78
CA SER A 75 -4.18 -0.48 -14.02
C SER A 75 -4.70 -1.80 -13.45
N GLN A 76 -4.19 -2.92 -13.94
CA GLN A 76 -4.46 -4.25 -13.37
C GLN A 76 -3.36 -4.70 -12.40
N PHE A 77 -2.57 -3.78 -11.83
CA PHE A 77 -1.53 -4.16 -10.88
C PHE A 77 -2.14 -4.72 -9.59
N THR A 78 -1.54 -5.80 -9.10
CA THR A 78 -1.87 -6.49 -7.84
C THR A 78 -1.01 -5.99 -6.66
N VAL A 79 -0.28 -4.89 -6.84
CA VAL A 79 0.61 -4.29 -5.82
C VAL A 79 -0.19 -3.68 -4.67
N LYS A 80 0.32 -3.84 -3.43
CA LYS A 80 -0.21 -3.17 -2.24
C LYS A 80 0.26 -1.72 -2.22
N VAL A 81 -0.63 -0.79 -1.92
CA VAL A 81 -0.31 0.63 -1.81
C VAL A 81 -0.64 1.10 -0.41
N LEU A 82 0.36 1.68 0.27
CA LEU A 82 0.20 2.39 1.52
C LEU A 82 0.45 3.88 1.27
N LEU A 83 -0.60 4.68 1.40
CA LEU A 83 -0.46 6.13 1.49
C LEU A 83 -0.19 6.49 2.95
N ILE A 84 0.91 7.18 3.22
CA ILE A 84 1.31 7.57 4.57
C ILE A 84 1.29 9.08 4.68
N SER A 85 0.45 9.60 5.57
CA SER A 85 0.48 11.01 6.00
C SER A 85 1.04 11.11 7.40
N LEU A 86 1.96 12.04 7.62
CA LEU A 86 2.53 12.34 8.92
C LEU A 86 1.79 13.56 9.50
N LEU A 87 0.94 13.31 10.49
CA LEU A 87 0.22 14.38 11.17
C LEU A 87 1.14 15.14 12.11
N SER A 88 0.80 16.40 12.39
CA SER A 88 1.57 17.29 13.27
C SER A 88 1.71 16.79 14.70
N ASN A 89 0.83 15.88 15.14
CA ASN A 89 0.88 15.22 16.44
C ASN A 89 1.71 13.91 16.44
N GLY A 90 2.40 13.60 15.34
CA GLY A 90 3.17 12.37 15.16
C GLY A 90 2.33 11.12 14.85
N SER A 91 1.02 11.25 14.73
CA SER A 91 0.16 10.15 14.28
C SER A 91 0.32 9.92 12.78
N VAL A 92 0.08 8.68 12.35
CA VAL A 92 0.18 8.28 10.94
C VAL A 92 -1.18 7.87 10.42
N VAL A 93 -1.58 8.41 9.28
CA VAL A 93 -2.77 7.93 8.54
C VAL A 93 -2.30 7.00 7.43
N VAL A 94 -2.92 5.82 7.36
CA VAL A 94 -2.64 4.80 6.34
C VAL A 94 -3.89 4.55 5.52
N TYR A 95 -3.77 4.66 4.19
CA TYR A 95 -4.82 4.21 3.27
C TYR A 95 -4.34 2.96 2.55
N ASP A 96 -5.21 1.93 2.52
CA ASP A 96 -4.93 0.60 1.98
C ASP A 96 -5.99 0.22 0.95
N ARG A 97 -5.59 -0.45 -0.14
CA ARG A 97 -6.49 -0.99 -1.16
C ARG A 97 -6.64 -2.48 -0.94
N ARG A 98 -7.89 -2.92 -0.77
CA ARG A 98 -8.23 -4.35 -0.66
C ARG A 98 -9.08 -4.80 -1.84
N SER A 99 -8.85 -6.03 -2.28
CA SER A 99 -9.79 -6.75 -3.14
C SER A 99 -10.75 -7.49 -2.23
N LEU A 100 -12.06 -7.34 -2.47
CA LEU A 100 -13.11 -7.98 -1.68
C LEU A 100 -14.03 -8.77 -2.61
N LEU A 101 -14.54 -9.89 -2.12
CA LEU A 101 -15.63 -10.65 -2.74
C LEU A 101 -16.96 -9.90 -2.62
N PRO A 102 -17.95 -10.15 -3.51
CA PRO A 102 -19.25 -9.49 -3.45
C PRO A 102 -19.96 -9.63 -2.09
N GLU A 103 -19.86 -10.78 -1.45
CA GLU A 103 -20.40 -11.02 -0.10
C GLU A 103 -19.71 -10.16 0.96
N GLU A 104 -18.39 -9.97 0.86
CA GLU A 104 -17.61 -9.15 1.79
C GLU A 104 -17.93 -7.65 1.61
N VAL A 105 -18.14 -7.20 0.37
CA VAL A 105 -18.64 -5.85 0.08
C VAL A 105 -20.03 -5.65 0.68
N THR A 106 -20.91 -6.64 0.57
CA THR A 106 -22.26 -6.57 1.13
C THR A 106 -22.21 -6.44 2.65
N GLU A 107 -21.37 -7.23 3.32
CA GLU A 107 -21.16 -7.13 4.76
C GLU A 107 -20.56 -5.78 5.16
N TYR A 108 -19.57 -5.29 4.41
CA TYR A 108 -18.94 -3.99 4.65
C TYR A 108 -19.96 -2.84 4.61
N LEU A 109 -20.85 -2.85 3.61
CA LEU A 109 -21.87 -1.82 3.43
C LEU A 109 -22.95 -1.83 4.52
N GLN A 110 -23.03 -2.90 5.33
CA GLN A 110 -23.97 -3.01 6.45
C GLN A 110 -23.37 -2.55 7.78
N LEU A 111 -22.08 -2.21 7.83
CA LEU A 111 -21.45 -1.71 9.05
C LEU A 111 -22.03 -0.35 9.46
N PRO A 112 -22.18 -0.10 10.78
CA PRO A 112 -22.48 1.23 11.27
C PRO A 112 -21.44 2.24 10.77
N LEU A 113 -21.88 3.43 10.34
CA LEU A 113 -20.97 4.49 9.87
C LEU A 113 -19.94 4.93 10.94
N SER A 114 -20.22 4.65 12.21
CA SER A 114 -19.35 4.91 13.35
C SER A 114 -18.37 3.77 13.66
N ALA A 115 -18.30 2.72 12.84
CA ALA A 115 -17.40 1.61 13.08
C ALA A 115 -15.93 2.08 12.96
N GLU A 116 -15.18 1.96 14.05
CA GLU A 116 -13.76 2.36 14.10
C GLU A 116 -12.82 1.32 13.48
N LYS A 117 -13.31 0.11 13.23
CA LYS A 117 -12.52 -0.98 12.66
C LYS A 117 -13.28 -1.67 11.54
N LEU A 118 -12.56 -1.93 10.46
CA LEU A 118 -13.06 -2.75 9.37
C LEU A 118 -12.96 -4.24 9.73
N PRO A 119 -13.86 -5.09 9.22
CA PRO A 119 -13.78 -6.52 9.41
C PRO A 119 -12.50 -7.06 8.77
N ASP A 120 -11.95 -8.10 9.39
CA ASP A 120 -10.86 -8.86 8.81
C ASP A 120 -11.45 -9.96 7.92
N TYR A 121 -11.22 -9.85 6.62
CA TYR A 121 -11.72 -10.77 5.60
C TYR A 121 -10.71 -11.87 5.23
N SER A 122 -9.51 -11.83 5.81
CA SER A 122 -8.40 -12.75 5.46
C SER A 122 -8.68 -14.23 5.74
N GLU A 123 -9.65 -14.56 6.59
CA GLU A 123 -9.99 -15.96 6.91
C GLU A 123 -10.96 -16.61 5.92
N LYS A 124 -11.69 -15.84 5.10
CA LYS A 124 -12.74 -16.36 4.21
C LYS A 124 -12.20 -16.97 2.91
N GLU A 125 -11.01 -16.59 2.48
CA GLU A 125 -10.34 -17.16 1.29
C GLU A 125 -10.10 -18.67 1.41
N ASN A 126 -9.88 -19.19 2.63
CA ASN A 126 -9.54 -20.61 2.85
C ASN A 126 -10.73 -21.58 2.75
N LYS A 127 -11.98 -21.12 2.94
CA LYS A 127 -13.15 -22.02 2.91
C LYS A 127 -13.67 -22.30 1.50
N VAL A 128 -13.55 -21.35 0.57
CA VAL A 128 -14.04 -21.53 -0.81
C VAL A 128 -13.21 -22.56 -1.58
N VAL A 129 -11.95 -22.77 -1.19
CA VAL A 129 -11.06 -23.77 -1.81
C VAL A 129 -11.36 -25.19 -1.31
N GLU A 130 -11.85 -25.36 -0.07
CA GLU A 130 -12.16 -26.69 0.49
C GLU A 130 -13.50 -27.26 0.01
N GLU A 131 -14.49 -26.43 -0.34
CA GLU A 131 -15.80 -26.90 -0.83
C GLU A 131 -15.82 -27.29 -2.32
N LYS A 132 -14.71 -27.08 -3.05
CA LYS A 132 -14.57 -27.47 -4.47
C LYS A 132 -13.74 -28.73 -4.70
N LYS A 133 -13.51 -29.55 -3.68
CA LYS A 133 -12.71 -30.78 -3.78
C LYS A 133 -13.52 -32.06 -3.59
#